data_AF-A0A2V5IW61-F1
#
_entry.id   AF-A0A2V5IW61-F1
#
_cell.length_a   1.000
_cell.length_b   1.000
_cell.length_c   1.000
_cell.angle_alpha   90.00
_cell.angle_beta   90.00
_cell.angle_gamma   90.00
#
_symmetry.space_group_name_H-M   'P 1'
#
loop_
_entity.id
_entity.type
_entity.pdbx_description
1 polymer ?
#
loop_
_entity_poly.entity_id
_entity_poly.type
_entity_poly.pdbx_seq_one_letter_code
_entity_poly.pdbx_strand_id
1 'polypeptide(L)'
;MWNHILQEQIIVGGDEFWSCVAGGVLPVRGTTPVPESELPLALVWQLTHTAGIDEGGVAGMTREQAVQAINDYWMSQGKTRPLTDRSSRQYGLV
;
A
#
# COMPACT_ATOMS: atom_id res chain seq x y z
N MET A 1 -3.46 -16.22 34.56
CA MET A 1 -2.51 -15.44 33.74
C MET A 1 -2.40 -16.02 32.34
N TRP A 2 -1.77 -17.17 32.14
CA TRP A 2 -1.54 -17.77 30.80
C TRP A 2 -2.81 -18.04 29.99
N ASN A 3 -3.89 -18.50 30.64
CA ASN A 3 -5.14 -18.81 29.94
C ASN A 3 -5.74 -17.61 29.19
N HIS A 4 -5.67 -16.41 29.80
CA HIS A 4 -6.13 -15.17 29.17
C HIS A 4 -5.25 -14.76 27.99
N ILE A 5 -3.92 -14.89 28.11
CA ILE A 5 -2.99 -14.52 27.03
C ILE A 5 -3.20 -15.41 25.80
N LEU A 6 -3.36 -16.72 26.00
CA LEU A 6 -3.56 -17.67 24.90
C LEU A 6 -4.87 -17.40 24.15
N GLN A 7 -5.95 -17.11 24.87
CA GLN A 7 -7.26 -16.84 24.28
C GLN A 7 -7.37 -15.46 23.64
N GLU A 8 -6.85 -14.42 24.30
CA GLU A 8 -7.12 -13.03 23.90
C GLU A 8 -6.04 -12.42 23.00
N GLN A 9 -4.80 -12.93 23.04
CA GLN A 9 -3.67 -12.33 22.31
C GLN A 9 -3.15 -13.22 21.18
N ILE A 10 -3.14 -14.54 21.38
CA ILE A 10 -2.62 -15.51 20.40
C ILE A 10 -3.77 -16.20 19.65
N ILE A 11 -4.98 -16.21 20.22
CA ILE A 11 -6.19 -16.80 19.63
C ILE A 11 -5.98 -18.29 19.34
N VAL A 12 -5.42 -19.02 20.31
CA VAL A 12 -5.25 -20.48 20.27
C VAL A 12 -5.78 -21.10 21.55
N GLY A 13 -6.27 -22.35 21.47
CA GLY A 13 -6.66 -23.10 22.66
C GLY A 13 -5.46 -23.44 23.55
N GLY A 14 -5.69 -23.60 24.86
CA GLY A 14 -4.62 -23.99 25.80
C GLY A 14 -3.95 -25.32 25.45
N ASP A 15 -4.75 -26.34 25.12
CA ASP A 15 -4.26 -27.68 24.77
C ASP A 15 -3.50 -27.70 23.45
N GLU A 16 -3.96 -26.92 22.47
CA GLU A 16 -3.30 -26.74 21.18
C GLU A 16 -1.92 -26.09 21.37
N PHE A 17 -1.85 -25.02 22.16
CA PHE A 17 -0.59 -24.35 22.47
C PHE A 17 0.41 -25.28 23.14
N TRP A 18 0.03 -26.00 24.19
CA TRP A 18 0.95 -26.89 24.91
C TRP A 18 1.38 -28.10 24.07
N SER A 19 0.51 -28.60 23.18
CA SER A 19 0.87 -29.65 22.22
C SER A 19 1.91 -29.17 21.21
N CYS A 20 1.77 -27.94 20.69
CA CYS A 20 2.75 -27.31 19.80
C CYS A 20 4.11 -27.10 20.50
N VAL A 21 4.10 -26.61 21.74
CA VAL A 21 5.32 -26.40 22.55
C VAL A 21 6.04 -27.72 22.82
N ALA A 22 5.31 -28.76 23.25
CA ALA A 22 5.90 -30.06 23.54
C ALA A 22 6.40 -30.78 22.29
N GLY A 23 5.71 -30.62 21.15
CA GLY A 23 6.07 -31.22 19.88
C GLY A 23 7.12 -30.46 19.08
N GLY A 24 7.45 -29.21 19.45
CA GLY A 24 8.31 -28.34 18.65
C GLY A 24 7.71 -27.99 17.28
N VAL A 25 6.39 -28.11 17.13
CA VAL A 25 5.68 -27.87 15.87
C VAL A 25 4.95 -26.53 15.97
N LEU A 26 5.15 -25.67 14.98
CA LEU A 26 4.44 -24.39 14.92
C LEU A 26 2.94 -24.62 14.64
N PRO A 27 2.03 -23.91 15.32
CA PRO A 27 0.61 -23.99 15.00
C PRO A 27 0.37 -23.48 13.57
N VAL A 28 -0.70 -23.98 12.94
CA VAL A 28 -1.11 -23.50 11.62
C VAL A 28 -1.44 -22.01 11.75
N ARG A 29 -0.52 -21.16 11.28
CA ARG A 29 -0.76 -19.73 11.17
C ARG A 29 -1.76 -19.54 10.05
N GLY A 30 -2.83 -18.77 10.29
CA GLY A 30 -3.84 -18.50 9.28
C GLY A 30 -3.16 -18.13 7.96
N THR A 31 -3.47 -18.87 6.91
CA THR A 31 -2.98 -18.56 5.57
C THR A 31 -3.67 -17.27 5.16
N THR A 32 -3.02 -16.12 5.35
CA THR A 32 -3.49 -14.91 4.69
C THR A 32 -3.40 -15.20 3.20
N PRO A 33 -4.51 -15.14 2.45
CA PRO A 33 -4.43 -15.31 1.01
C PRO A 33 -3.43 -14.28 0.49
N VAL A 34 -2.49 -14.72 -0.36
CA VAL A 34 -1.61 -13.80 -1.06
C VAL A 34 -2.53 -12.87 -1.84
N PRO A 35 -2.46 -11.54 -1.61
CA PRO A 35 -3.34 -10.61 -2.31
C PRO A 35 -3.14 -10.76 -3.82
N GLU A 36 -4.24 -10.69 -4.58
CA GLU A 36 -4.21 -10.88 -6.03
C GLU A 36 -3.29 -9.86 -6.73
N SER A 37 -3.01 -8.72 -6.09
CA SER A 37 -1.98 -7.78 -6.51
C SER A 37 -1.19 -7.25 -5.31
N GLU A 38 0.13 -7.23 -5.46
CA GLU A 38 1.05 -6.54 -4.54
C GLU A 38 1.52 -5.25 -5.21
N LEU A 39 0.87 -4.14 -4.89
CA LEU A 39 1.28 -2.81 -5.35
C LEU A 39 2.33 -2.23 -4.41
N PRO A 40 3.42 -1.61 -4.92
CA PRO A 40 4.35 -0.86 -4.09
C PRO A 40 3.62 0.26 -3.33
N LEU A 41 3.92 0.42 -2.03
CA LEU A 41 3.28 1.44 -1.19
C LEU A 41 3.36 2.86 -1.79
N ALA A 42 4.51 3.20 -2.38
CA ALA A 42 4.69 4.50 -3.03
C ALA A 42 3.70 4.72 -4.19
N LEU A 43 3.41 3.66 -4.98
CA LEU A 43 2.45 3.73 -6.07
C LEU A 43 1.03 3.90 -5.53
N VAL A 44 0.65 3.14 -4.49
CA VAL A 44 -0.65 3.30 -3.81
C VAL A 44 -0.83 4.72 -3.28
N TRP A 45 0.21 5.27 -2.66
CA TRP A 45 0.19 6.64 -2.14
C TRP A 45 -0.01 7.66 -3.26
N GLN A 46 0.68 7.50 -4.40
CA GLN A 46 0.51 8.40 -5.55
C GLN A 46 -0.89 8.28 -6.16
N LEU A 47 -1.43 7.07 -6.30
CA LEU A 47 -2.77 6.87 -6.84
C LEU A 47 -3.84 7.51 -5.95
N THR A 48 -3.71 7.39 -4.64
CA THR A 48 -4.67 7.93 -3.67
C THR A 48 -4.55 9.44 -3.48
N HIS A 49 -3.33 9.95 -3.29
CA HIS A 49 -3.11 11.35 -2.91
C HIS A 49 -2.85 12.28 -4.10
N THR A 50 -2.32 11.74 -5.20
CA THR A 50 -1.98 12.55 -6.40
C THR A 50 -3.05 12.40 -7.48
N ALA A 51 -3.43 11.17 -7.82
CA ALA A 51 -4.45 10.90 -8.82
C ALA A 51 -5.89 10.90 -8.26
N GLY A 52 -6.06 10.89 -6.94
CA GLY A 52 -7.36 10.98 -6.27
C GLY A 52 -8.24 9.73 -6.38
N ILE A 53 -7.64 8.57 -6.65
CA ILE A 53 -8.34 7.28 -6.74
C ILE A 53 -8.54 6.74 -5.32
N ASP A 54 -9.75 6.33 -4.97
CA ASP A 54 -10.03 5.82 -3.62
C ASP A 54 -9.30 4.50 -3.32
N GLU A 55 -9.10 4.20 -2.04
CA GLU A 55 -8.35 3.03 -1.59
C GLU A 55 -8.99 1.70 -2.05
N GLY A 56 -10.32 1.61 -2.10
CA GLY A 56 -11.03 0.43 -2.58
C GLY A 56 -10.82 0.22 -4.08
N GLY A 57 -10.83 1.31 -4.84
CA GLY A 57 -10.48 1.34 -6.25
C GLY A 57 -9.04 0.88 -6.50
N VAL A 58 -8.08 1.34 -5.71
CA VAL A 58 -6.67 0.92 -5.82
C VAL A 58 -6.48 -0.55 -5.41
N ALA A 59 -7.18 -1.02 -4.37
CA ALA A 59 -7.09 -2.41 -3.90
C ALA A 59 -7.56 -3.43 -4.95
N GLY A 60 -8.47 -3.04 -5.84
CA GLY A 60 -8.95 -3.87 -6.94
C GLY A 60 -8.07 -3.83 -8.21
N MET A 61 -7.00 -3.03 -8.22
CA MET A 61 -6.15 -2.89 -9.41
C MET A 61 -5.13 -4.02 -9.52
N THR A 62 -4.95 -4.53 -10.73
CA THR A 62 -3.71 -5.22 -11.08
C THR A 62 -2.55 -4.24 -11.13
N ARG A 63 -1.32 -4.77 -11.10
CA ARG A 63 -0.11 -3.95 -11.25
C ARG A 63 -0.12 -3.13 -12.54
N GLU A 64 -0.57 -3.71 -13.64
CA GLU A 64 -0.63 -3.08 -14.95
C GLU A 64 -1.64 -1.93 -14.96
N GLN A 65 -2.81 -2.13 -14.35
CA GLN A 65 -3.83 -1.10 -14.22
C GLN A 65 -3.33 0.08 -13.37
N ALA A 66 -2.69 -0.21 -12.23
CA ALA A 66 -2.12 0.81 -11.35
C ALA A 66 -1.04 1.65 -12.05
N VAL A 67 -0.15 1.00 -12.82
CA VAL A 67 0.88 1.69 -13.61
C VAL A 67 0.26 2.52 -14.73
N GLN A 68 -0.75 1.99 -15.43
CA GLN A 68 -1.42 2.72 -16.50
C GLN A 68 -2.13 3.97 -15.96
N ALA A 69 -2.87 3.83 -14.85
CA ALA A 69 -3.61 4.93 -14.24
C ALA A 69 -2.70 6.10 -13.85
N ILE A 70 -1.55 5.82 -13.21
CA ILE A 70 -0.63 6.90 -12.82
C ILE A 70 0.03 7.55 -14.04
N ASN A 71 0.33 6.79 -15.09
CA ASN A 71 0.88 7.32 -16.34
C ASN A 71 -0.13 8.25 -17.04
N ASP A 72 -1.40 7.84 -17.12
CA ASP A 72 -2.47 8.62 -17.74
C ASP A 72 -2.68 9.95 -17.00
N TYR A 73 -2.63 9.91 -15.65
CA TYR A 73 -2.67 11.12 -14.84
C TYR A 73 -1.55 12.09 -15.23
N TRP A 74 -0.29 11.64 -15.23
CA TRP A 74 0.85 12.53 -15.55
C TRP A 74 0.82 13.05 -16.99
N MET A 75 0.39 12.22 -17.95
CA MET A 75 0.23 12.64 -19.35
C MET A 75 -0.89 13.68 -19.53
N SER A 76 -1.94 13.62 -18.71
CA SER A 76 -3.01 14.62 -18.71
C SER A 76 -2.57 15.96 -18.10
N GLN A 77 -1.79 15.93 -17.01
CA GLN A 77 -1.24 17.14 -16.36
C GLN A 77 -0.21 17.86 -17.24
N GLY A 78 0.51 17.12 -18.09
CA GLY A 78 1.41 17.71 -19.08
C GLY A 78 0.71 18.59 -20.12
N LYS A 79 -0.60 18.40 -20.36
CA LYS A 79 -1.40 19.20 -21.31
C LYS A 79 -1.93 20.52 -20.72
N THR A 80 -2.04 20.61 -19.39
CA THR A 80 -2.70 21.74 -18.70
C THR A 80 -1.76 22.81 -18.16
N ARG A 81 -0.44 22.68 -18.34
CA ARG A 81 0.51 23.72 -17.94
C ARG A 81 0.83 24.66 -19.12
N PRO A 82 0.18 25.84 -19.25
CA PRO A 82 0.65 26.83 -20.20
C PRO A 82 2.07 27.22 -19.80
N LEU A 83 2.98 27.23 -20.78
CA LEU A 83 4.31 27.81 -20.65
C LEU A 83 4.15 29.33 -20.56
N THR A 84 3.67 29.86 -19.43
CA THR A 84 3.80 31.28 -19.16
C THR A 84 5.27 31.55 -18.83
N ASP A 85 5.92 32.05 -19.88
CA ASP A 85 7.15 32.83 -19.95
C ASP A 85 7.88 33.10 -18.62
N ARG A 86 9.07 32.48 -18.48
CA ARG A 86 10.07 32.85 -17.46
C ARG A 86 11.14 33.75 -18.09
N SER A 87 10.71 34.80 -18.80
CA SER A 87 11.58 35.91 -19.22
C SER A 87 11.19 37.15 -18.44
N SER A 88 11.86 37.39 -17.31
CA SER A 88 12.13 38.73 -16.74
C SER A 88 12.76 38.61 -15.35
N ARG A 89 14.06 38.36 -15.32
CA ARG A 89 14.95 38.99 -14.33
C ARG A 89 16.18 39.50 -15.05
N GLN A 90 15.98 40.62 -15.74
CA GLN A 90 17.02 41.56 -16.08
C GLN A 90 17.49 42.17 -14.74
N TYR A 91 18.56 41.64 -14.15
CA TYR A 91 19.27 42.37 -13.11
C TYR A 91 20.07 43.46 -13.82
N GLY A 92 19.57 44.69 -13.71
CA GLY A 92 20.26 45.90 -14.11
C GLY A 92 21.45 46.17 -13.20
N LEU A 93 22.49 46.71 -13.82
CA LEU A 93 23.66 47.34 -13.22
C LEU A 93 23.27 48.39 -12.16
N VAL A 94 23.91 48.31 -10.98
CA VAL A 94 24.52 49.45 -10.28
C VAL A 94 25.78 48.95 -9.59
#